data_AF-A0A946YHW4-F1
#
_entry.id   AF-A0A946YHW4-F1
#
_cell.length_a   1.000
_cell.length_b   1.000
_cell.length_c   1.000
_cell.angle_alpha   90.00
_cell.angle_beta   90.00
_cell.angle_gamma   90.00
#
_symmetry.space_group_name_H-M   'P 1'
#
loop_
_entity.id
_entity.type
_entity.pdbx_description
1 polymer ?
#
loop_
_entity_poly.entity_id
_entity_poly.type
_entity_poly.pdbx_seq_one_letter_code
_entity_poly.pdbx_strand_id
1 'polypeptide(L)' 'MSFTQPKPARQRVQRCELAVPASSVKMIEKSADCAADFVFLDLEDAVAPGD' A
#
# COMPACT_ATOMS: atom_id res chain seq x y z
N MET A 1 -30.01 -15.50 11.90
CA MET A 1 -29.15 -16.02 10.82
C MET A 1 -29.47 -15.27 9.54
N SER A 2 -28.49 -14.70 8.85
CA SER A 2 -28.69 -14.01 7.56
C SER A 2 -28.92 -15.02 6.43
N PHE A 3 -29.81 -14.70 5.48
CA PHE A 3 -30.03 -15.49 4.27
C PHE A 3 -28.89 -15.34 3.25
N THR A 4 -28.24 -14.17 3.21
CA THR A 4 -27.13 -13.89 2.30
C THR A 4 -25.81 -14.03 3.04
N GLN A 5 -24.89 -14.83 2.49
CA GLN A 5 -23.52 -15.00 2.99
C GLN A 5 -22.53 -14.35 2.02
N PRO A 6 -21.76 -13.32 2.43
CA PRO A 6 -20.74 -12.72 1.59
C PRO A 6 -19.51 -13.64 1.49
N LYS A 7 -18.83 -13.61 0.35
CA LYS A 7 -17.57 -14.30 0.17
C LYS A 7 -16.47 -13.57 0.96
N PRO A 8 -15.61 -14.26 1.73
CA PRO A 8 -14.51 -13.62 2.41
C PRO A 8 -13.49 -13.06 1.40
N ALA A 9 -12.84 -11.95 1.77
CA ALA A 9 -11.72 -11.40 1.03
C ALA A 9 -10.50 -12.36 1.05
N ARG A 10 -9.55 -12.14 0.14
CA ARG A 10 -8.30 -12.91 0.12
C ARG A 10 -7.50 -12.63 1.39
N GLN A 11 -7.14 -13.67 2.12
CA GLN A 11 -6.31 -13.57 3.32
C GLN A 11 -4.83 -13.42 2.93
N ARG A 12 -4.33 -12.19 2.95
CA ARG A 12 -2.90 -11.87 2.87
C ARG A 12 -2.39 -11.52 4.27
N VAL A 13 -1.10 -11.73 4.52
CA VAL A 13 -0.45 -11.13 5.69
C VAL A 13 -0.35 -9.63 5.41
N GLN A 14 -0.98 -8.80 6.24
CA GLN A 14 -1.00 -7.33 6.09
C GLN A 14 -1.14 -6.69 7.47
N ARG A 15 -0.10 -6.80 8.31
CA ARG A 15 -0.05 -6.23 9.66
C ARG A 15 0.25 -4.73 9.64
N CYS A 16 0.95 -4.29 8.60
CA CYS A 16 1.27 -2.89 8.36
C CYS A 16 1.23 -2.58 6.85
N GLU A 17 0.93 -1.32 6.56
CA GLU A 17 0.85 -0.75 5.22
C GLU A 17 1.74 0.49 5.17
N LEU A 18 2.72 0.49 4.27
CA LEU A 18 3.71 1.55 4.13
C LEU A 18 3.40 2.42 2.91
N ALA A 19 3.11 3.69 3.18
CA ALA A 19 2.97 4.77 2.21
C ALA A 19 4.32 5.21 1.66
N VAL A 20 4.48 5.22 0.33
CA VAL A 20 5.72 5.68 -0.31
C VAL A 20 5.39 6.62 -1.47
N PRO A 21 5.86 7.88 -1.46
CA PRO A 21 5.65 8.79 -2.59
C PRO A 21 6.36 8.25 -3.83
N ALA A 22 5.61 8.05 -4.93
CA ALA A 22 6.15 7.49 -6.16
C ALA A 22 7.12 8.45 -6.90
N SER A 23 7.15 9.73 -6.48
CA SER A 23 8.11 10.72 -6.99
C SER A 23 9.54 10.52 -6.48
N SER A 24 9.76 9.71 -5.43
CA SER A 24 11.08 9.48 -4.84
C SER A 24 11.59 8.05 -5.04
N VAL A 25 12.40 7.83 -6.08
CA VAL A 25 13.02 6.52 -6.38
C VAL A 25 13.79 5.95 -5.17
N LYS A 26 14.52 6.81 -4.45
CA LYS A 26 15.25 6.42 -3.24
C LYS A 26 14.36 5.82 -2.15
N MET A 27 13.13 6.36 -1.97
CA MET A 27 12.20 5.84 -0.97
C MET A 27 11.55 4.54 -1.43
N ILE A 28 11.35 4.35 -2.73
CA ILE A 28 10.87 3.10 -3.33
C ILE A 28 11.90 1.97 -3.13
N GLU A 29 13.18 2.23 -3.39
CA GLU A 29 14.24 1.23 -3.16
C GLU A 29 14.30 0.83 -1.68
N LYS A 30 14.24 1.82 -0.77
CA LYS A 30 14.26 1.56 0.67
C LYS A 30 13.02 0.81 1.16
N SER A 31 11.86 1.01 0.54
CA SER A 31 10.62 0.35 0.96
C SER A 31 10.61 -1.13 0.57
N ALA A 32 11.26 -1.49 -0.53
CA ALA A 32 11.41 -2.89 -0.95
C ALA A 32 12.21 -3.73 0.06
N ASP A 33 13.20 -3.13 0.72
CA ASP A 33 14.03 -3.78 1.75
C ASP A 33 13.43 -3.67 3.17
N CYS A 34 12.25 -3.07 3.32
CA CYS A 34 11.59 -2.88 4.61
C CYS A 34 10.86 -4.14 5.08
N ALA A 35 10.60 -4.25 6.38
CA ALA A 35 9.79 -5.31 6.98
C ALA A 35 8.26 -5.09 6.82
N ALA A 36 7.84 -4.21 5.90
CA ALA A 36 6.43 -3.92 5.66
C ALA A 36 5.77 -5.07 4.88
N ASP A 37 4.56 -5.46 5.30
CA ASP A 37 3.84 -6.55 4.63
C ASP A 37 3.19 -6.08 3.31
N PHE A 38 2.84 -4.79 3.24
CA PHE A 38 2.26 -4.16 2.06
C PHE A 38 2.86 -2.76 1.87
N VAL A 39 3.23 -2.45 0.63
CA VAL A 39 3.76 -1.15 0.22
C VAL A 39 2.82 -0.56 -0.82
N PHE A 40 2.30 0.64 -0.55
CA PHE A 40 1.57 1.41 -1.54
C PHE A 40 2.46 2.52 -2.10
N LEU A 41 2.54 2.58 -3.43
CA LEU A 41 3.24 3.67 -4.12
C LEU A 41 2.21 4.75 -4.45
N ASP A 42 2.40 5.90 -3.82
CA ASP A 42 1.46 7.01 -3.86
C ASP A 42 1.69 7.92 -5.06
N LEU A 43 0.63 8.19 -5.81
CA LEU A 43 0.59 9.14 -6.92
C LEU A 43 -0.37 10.31 -6.63
N GLU A 44 -1.00 10.33 -5.45
CA GLU A 44 -1.99 11.31 -5.03
C GLU A 44 -1.34 12.33 -4.08
N ASP A 45 -1.72 12.32 -2.81
CA ASP A 45 -1.45 13.41 -1.88
C ASP A 45 0.05 13.57 -1.52
N ALA A 46 0.84 12.51 -1.61
CA ALA A 46 2.27 12.58 -1.34
C ALA A 46 3.12 13.02 -2.57
N VAL A 47 2.50 13.31 -3.71
CA VAL A 47 3.18 13.78 -4.93
C VAL A 47 2.67 15.16 -5.30
N ALA A 48 3.57 16.15 -5.28
CA ALA A 48 3.23 17.50 -5.73
C ALA A 48 2.87 17.49 -7.24
N PRO A 49 1.87 18.30 -7.67
CA PRO A 49 1.66 18.56 -9.08
C PRO A 49 2.94 19.07 -9.74
N GLY A 50 3.22 18.63 -10.97
CA GLY A 50 4.30 19.20 -11.77
C GLY A 50 3.99 20.65 -12.17
N ASP A 51 5.03 21.41 -12.53
CA ASP A 51 4.90 22.70 -13.23
C ASP A 51 4.32 22.50 -14.65
#